data_AF-A0A940D2P0-F1
#
_entry.id   AF-A0A940D2P0-F1
#
_cell.length_a   1.000
_cell.length_b   1.000
_cell.length_c   1.000
_cell.angle_alpha   90.00
_cell.angle_beta   90.00
_cell.angle_gamma   90.00
#
_symmetry.space_group_name_H-M   'P 1'
#
loop_
_entity.id
_entity.type
_entity.pdbx_description
1 polymer ?
#
loop_
_entity_poly.entity_id
_entity_poly.type
_entity_poly.pdbx_seq_one_letter_code
_entity_poly.pdbx_strand_id
1 'polypeptide(L)'
;MVLKLGYSANIYEKKKDNFTWYRVSISKTKYFKLQNKNIAKAKYKGKVYCLEVPNHVLFVRRNGKACWCGNSAGAQAFSNFDTLLAPFVRYDKLSYPDVKQCMQEFLFNVNVPTRVGFQTPFTNLTFDLKPSKLYAKANVIIGGKPQEETYEEFHKEMSMINRAFCELMMEGDAKGRIFTFPIPTYNITKDFDWDNPDYEVLWEMTRKYGIPYFANFVNSDMDPDDARSMCCRLRLDQRELRKRGGGLFGANPLTGSIGVVTINLPRLGYLSTCEEEFFERLTSLMELAKTSLEIKRKVIEDFTEKGLYPYSKFYLQSVKEARGQYWANHFSTIGVVGMNEMCLNFLGRPIYDPDAKEFAMKVLKFMRDKIADFQEETGNFYNLEATPAEGTSYRLAKIDKKKFPRIKTAGTDSVPYYTNSCHLPVNYTDDIFEILTHQDDLQILFTGGTVVHLFVGEEITDRNIVKELIKTIVENFRLPYFSITPTFSVCPVHGYLPGKHDFCPYPHTEEELEKFGIELELPATLLTKLPKKAYKIL
;
A
#
# COMPACT_ATOMS: atom_id res chain seq x y z
N MET A 1 2.58 41.03 2.04
CA MET A 1 4.01 41.44 1.96
C MET A 1 4.80 40.28 1.36
N VAL A 2 5.48 40.48 0.24
CA VAL A 2 6.35 39.45 -0.37
C VAL A 2 7.79 39.97 -0.33
N LEU A 3 8.72 39.14 0.14
CA LEU A 3 10.15 39.48 0.18
C LEU A 3 10.79 39.30 -1.21
N LYS A 4 11.65 40.27 -1.56
CA LYS A 4 12.41 40.31 -2.81
C LYS A 4 13.62 39.37 -2.71
N LEU A 5 13.75 38.44 -3.66
CA LEU A 5 14.93 37.56 -3.77
C LEU A 5 16.24 38.37 -3.89
N GLY A 6 17.27 37.91 -3.18
CA GLY A 6 18.60 38.55 -3.09
C GLY A 6 18.80 39.43 -1.84
N TYR A 7 17.95 39.32 -0.83
CA TYR A 7 18.17 39.89 0.49
C TYR A 7 17.84 38.85 1.58
N SER A 8 18.64 38.77 2.64
CA SER A 8 18.31 38.06 3.89
C SER A 8 17.79 39.03 4.93
N ALA A 9 16.81 38.62 5.74
CA ALA A 9 16.26 39.44 6.81
C ALA A 9 16.26 38.71 8.15
N ASN A 10 16.70 39.39 9.21
CA ASN A 10 16.62 38.92 10.59
C ASN A 10 15.69 39.85 11.39
N ILE A 11 14.83 39.27 12.22
CA ILE A 11 13.84 40.01 13.03
C ILE A 11 14.17 39.84 14.51
N TYR A 12 14.21 40.95 15.24
CA TYR A 12 14.45 40.98 16.68
C TYR A 12 13.28 41.66 17.41
N GLU A 13 12.76 41.01 18.44
CA GLU A 13 11.70 41.56 19.31
C GLU A 13 12.30 42.53 20.33
N LYS A 14 11.66 43.69 20.51
CA LYS A 14 11.98 44.66 21.58
C LYS A 14 10.70 45.16 22.24
N LYS A 15 10.68 45.24 23.57
CA LYS A 15 9.55 45.77 24.34
C LYS A 15 9.90 47.12 24.95
N LYS A 16 8.99 48.09 24.85
CA LYS A 16 9.06 49.36 25.57
C LYS A 16 7.66 49.93 25.79
N ASP A 17 7.38 50.37 27.03
CA ASP A 17 6.17 51.06 27.49
C ASP A 17 4.85 50.37 27.07
N ASN A 18 4.70 49.09 27.47
CA ASN A 18 3.56 48.20 27.17
C ASN A 18 3.30 47.89 25.68
N PHE A 19 4.19 48.28 24.77
CA PHE A 19 4.12 47.89 23.36
C PHE A 19 5.33 47.05 22.95
N THR A 20 5.07 46.00 22.16
CA THR A 20 6.09 45.16 21.53
C THR A 20 6.36 45.68 20.12
N TRP A 21 7.62 45.97 19.83
CA TRP A 21 8.11 46.47 18.55
C TRP A 21 9.08 45.46 17.95
N TYR A 22 9.02 45.25 16.63
CA TYR A 22 9.92 44.33 15.93
C TYR A 22 10.90 45.12 15.06
N ARG A 23 12.20 44.93 15.27
CA ARG A 23 13.25 45.50 14.41
C ARG A 23 13.64 44.50 13.34
N VAL A 24 13.45 44.87 12.08
CA VAL A 24 13.83 44.06 10.91
C VAL A 24 15.12 44.60 10.32
N SER A 25 16.17 43.77 10.26
CA SER A 25 17.44 44.08 9.60
C SER A 25 17.50 43.35 8.26
N ILE A 26 17.85 44.05 7.17
CA ILE A 26 17.84 43.51 5.79
C ILE A 26 19.24 43.70 5.17
N SER A 27 19.87 42.60 4.73
CA SER A 27 21.18 42.60 4.05
C SER A 27 21.11 41.93 2.68
N LYS A 28 22.04 42.24 1.78
CA LYS A 28 21.98 41.92 0.33
C LYS A 28 22.90 40.73 0.00
N THR A 29 22.35 39.62 -0.49
CA THR A 29 23.13 38.41 -0.86
C THR A 29 23.63 38.48 -2.30
N LYS A 30 24.90 38.14 -2.54
CA LYS A 30 25.68 38.48 -3.74
C LYS A 30 25.58 37.53 -4.95
N TYR A 31 24.65 36.57 -5.00
CA TYR A 31 24.58 35.65 -6.15
C TYR A 31 23.22 35.63 -6.89
N PHE A 32 23.33 36.08 -8.16
CA PHE A 32 22.46 36.05 -9.36
C PHE A 32 21.10 36.80 -9.38
N LYS A 33 20.97 37.81 -10.28
CA LYS A 33 19.74 38.57 -10.58
C LYS A 33 19.50 38.75 -12.10
N LEU A 34 18.31 38.36 -12.56
CA LEU A 34 17.72 38.68 -13.86
C LEU A 34 17.68 40.21 -14.09
N GLN A 35 18.11 40.67 -15.27
CA GLN A 35 18.23 42.10 -15.59
C GLN A 35 16.89 42.72 -16.03
N ASN A 36 16.55 43.87 -15.46
CA ASN A 36 15.29 44.62 -15.69
C ASN A 36 15.05 45.07 -17.14
N LYS A 37 16.08 45.21 -17.97
CA LYS A 37 15.94 45.66 -19.36
C LYS A 37 15.20 44.66 -20.26
N ASN A 38 15.09 43.40 -19.81
CA ASN A 38 14.36 42.33 -20.49
C ASN A 38 12.98 42.06 -19.85
N ILE A 39 12.51 42.94 -18.95
CA ILE A 39 11.24 42.79 -18.24
C ILE A 39 10.28 43.87 -18.73
N ALA A 40 9.25 43.46 -19.48
CA ALA A 40 8.13 44.32 -19.84
C ALA A 40 6.95 44.11 -18.88
N LYS A 41 6.23 45.19 -18.56
CA LYS A 41 4.98 45.16 -17.79
C LYS A 41 3.82 45.49 -18.73
N ALA A 42 2.89 44.56 -18.90
CA ALA A 42 1.64 44.78 -19.62
C ALA A 42 0.47 44.89 -18.62
N LYS A 43 -0.49 45.77 -18.87
CA LYS A 43 -1.77 45.76 -18.14
C LYS A 43 -2.57 44.57 -18.65
N TYR A 44 -2.84 43.61 -17.76
CA TYR A 44 -3.60 42.40 -18.07
C TYR A 44 -4.91 42.41 -17.29
N LYS A 45 -6.04 42.16 -17.97
CA LYS A 45 -7.36 41.95 -17.37
C LYS A 45 -7.96 40.67 -17.96
N GLY A 46 -7.87 39.59 -17.20
CA GLY A 46 -8.29 38.23 -17.54
C GLY A 46 -7.95 37.27 -16.40
N LYS A 47 -8.32 35.99 -16.49
CA LYS A 47 -7.89 34.97 -15.50
C LYS A 47 -6.44 34.60 -15.76
N VAL A 48 -5.57 34.73 -14.75
CA VAL A 48 -4.20 34.21 -14.81
C VAL A 48 -4.26 32.70 -14.66
N TYR A 49 -3.93 31.97 -15.73
CA TYR A 49 -3.80 30.51 -15.67
C TYR A 49 -2.42 30.14 -15.10
N CYS A 50 -2.34 29.07 -14.31
CA CYS A 50 -1.05 28.51 -13.89
C CYS A 50 -0.28 28.05 -15.13
N LEU A 51 1.02 28.35 -15.16
CA LEU A 51 1.92 27.86 -16.22
C LEU A 51 1.88 26.34 -16.26
N GLU A 52 1.58 25.82 -17.45
CA GLU A 52 1.78 24.43 -17.78
C GLU A 52 3.29 24.19 -17.94
N VAL A 53 3.86 23.44 -17.00
CA VAL A 53 5.22 22.92 -17.16
C VAL A 53 5.12 21.67 -18.06
N PRO A 54 6.01 21.50 -19.05
CA PRO A 54 5.93 20.39 -20.01
C PRO A 54 5.98 18.99 -19.38
N ASN A 55 6.43 18.86 -18.14
CA ASN A 55 6.47 17.60 -17.40
C ASN A 55 5.30 17.39 -16.44
N HIS A 56 4.29 18.27 -16.46
CA HIS A 56 3.12 18.26 -15.57
C HIS A 56 3.45 18.34 -14.05
N VAL A 57 4.71 18.54 -13.65
CA VAL A 57 5.14 18.54 -12.25
C VAL A 57 4.72 19.82 -11.51
N LEU A 58 3.67 19.71 -10.68
CA LEU A 58 3.22 20.81 -9.84
C LEU A 58 4.10 20.97 -8.59
N PHE A 59 4.87 22.07 -8.55
CA PHE A 59 5.53 22.55 -7.34
C PHE A 59 4.55 23.43 -6.56
N VAL A 60 4.05 22.94 -5.42
CA VAL A 60 3.12 23.69 -4.58
C VAL A 60 3.77 24.08 -3.26
N ARG A 61 3.40 25.25 -2.76
CA ARG A 61 3.83 25.73 -1.46
C ARG A 61 2.64 25.76 -0.51
N ARG A 62 2.56 24.79 0.42
CA ARG A 62 1.56 24.76 1.50
C ARG A 62 2.24 25.09 2.84
N ASN A 63 1.68 26.04 3.60
CA ASN A 63 2.22 26.49 4.88
C ASN A 63 3.71 26.87 4.85
N GLY A 64 4.14 27.57 3.79
CA GLY A 64 5.51 28.03 3.66
C GLY A 64 6.54 26.97 3.25
N LYS A 65 6.16 25.68 3.17
CA LYS A 65 7.02 24.57 2.73
C LYS A 65 6.80 24.26 1.25
N ALA A 66 7.89 24.11 0.52
CA ALA A 66 7.91 23.64 -0.86
C ALA A 66 7.68 22.13 -0.89
N CYS A 67 6.69 21.66 -1.65
CA CYS A 67 6.49 20.24 -1.90
C CYS A 67 6.29 19.96 -3.40
N TRP A 68 6.89 18.87 -3.85
CA TRP A 68 6.53 18.20 -5.08
C TRP A 68 5.21 17.49 -4.84
N CYS A 69 4.18 17.83 -5.61
CA CYS A 69 2.82 17.40 -5.32
C CYS A 69 2.56 15.96 -5.78
N GLY A 70 2.56 15.01 -4.85
CA GLY A 70 1.67 13.86 -4.98
C GLY A 70 0.22 14.33 -4.73
N ASN A 71 -0.70 14.02 -5.65
CA ASN A 71 -2.12 14.37 -5.50
C ASN A 71 -2.89 13.46 -4.54
N SER A 72 -2.26 12.38 -4.07
CA SER A 72 -2.85 11.34 -3.23
C SER A 72 -1.96 11.06 -2.03
N ALA A 73 -2.59 10.74 -0.90
CA ALA A 73 -1.87 10.35 0.33
C ALA A 73 -1.53 8.85 0.37
N GLY A 74 -2.29 8.02 -0.35
CA GLY A 74 -2.20 6.56 -0.30
C GLY A 74 -1.28 5.96 -1.37
N ALA A 75 -1.43 4.65 -1.58
CA ALA A 75 -0.73 3.88 -2.59
C ALA A 75 -1.06 4.35 -4.02
N GLN A 76 -0.12 4.16 -4.95
CA GLN A 76 -0.34 4.25 -6.39
C GLN A 76 -0.12 2.86 -6.99
N ALA A 77 -1.18 2.24 -7.47
CA ALA A 77 -1.14 0.90 -8.04
C ALA A 77 -1.15 0.97 -9.56
N PHE A 78 -0.33 0.14 -10.20
CA PHE A 78 -0.29 -0.04 -11.64
C PHE A 78 -0.67 -1.48 -11.96
N SER A 79 -1.86 -1.65 -12.51
CA SER A 79 -2.43 -2.96 -12.82
C SER A 79 -2.10 -3.40 -14.24
N ASN A 80 -2.07 -4.71 -14.47
CA ASN A 80 -1.76 -5.31 -15.77
C ASN A 80 -0.41 -4.83 -16.33
N PHE A 81 0.59 -4.71 -15.46
CA PHE A 81 1.83 -3.99 -15.75
C PHE A 81 2.64 -4.64 -16.88
N ASP A 82 2.80 -5.96 -16.83
CA ASP A 82 3.43 -6.75 -17.88
C ASP A 82 2.61 -6.76 -19.17
N THR A 83 1.29 -7.00 -19.07
CA THR A 83 0.38 -7.02 -20.23
C THR A 83 0.42 -5.70 -21.00
N LEU A 84 0.28 -4.56 -20.31
CA LEU A 84 0.16 -3.24 -20.95
C LEU A 84 1.50 -2.70 -21.48
N LEU A 85 2.64 -3.14 -20.92
CA LEU A 85 3.97 -2.71 -21.37
C LEU A 85 4.58 -3.62 -22.44
N ALA A 86 4.17 -4.88 -22.52
CA ALA A 86 4.69 -5.85 -23.47
C ALA A 86 4.69 -5.38 -24.94
N PRO A 87 3.67 -4.65 -25.45
CA PRO A 87 3.69 -4.15 -26.82
C PRO A 87 4.86 -3.20 -27.13
N PHE A 88 5.26 -2.36 -26.16
CA PHE A 88 6.37 -1.41 -26.33
C PHE A 88 7.70 -2.13 -26.50
N VAL A 89 7.90 -3.25 -25.80
CA VAL A 89 9.11 -4.09 -25.95
C VAL A 89 9.27 -4.54 -27.40
N ARG A 90 8.19 -5.03 -28.03
CA ARG A 90 8.23 -5.49 -29.42
C ARG A 90 8.37 -4.36 -30.43
N TYR A 91 7.55 -3.32 -30.30
CA TYR A 91 7.48 -2.21 -31.26
C TYR A 91 8.75 -1.36 -31.26
N ASP A 92 9.37 -1.17 -30.09
CA ASP A 92 10.65 -0.48 -29.96
C ASP A 92 11.85 -1.41 -30.20
N LYS A 93 11.60 -2.70 -30.48
CA LYS A 93 12.60 -3.74 -30.75
C LYS A 93 13.64 -3.88 -29.64
N LEU A 94 13.18 -3.78 -28.40
CA LEU A 94 14.05 -3.82 -27.22
C LEU A 94 14.64 -5.22 -27.03
N SER A 95 15.95 -5.28 -26.83
CA SER A 95 16.62 -6.51 -26.40
C SER A 95 16.37 -6.75 -24.90
N TYR A 96 16.64 -7.96 -24.42
CA TYR A 96 16.54 -8.25 -22.99
C TYR A 96 17.41 -7.32 -22.11
N PRO A 97 18.68 -7.02 -22.47
CA PRO A 97 19.46 -5.99 -21.79
C PRO A 97 18.78 -4.63 -21.71
N ASP A 98 18.11 -4.18 -22.80
CA ASP A 98 17.40 -2.90 -22.81
C ASP A 98 16.21 -2.93 -21.84
N VAL A 99 15.42 -4.01 -21.86
CA VAL A 99 14.28 -4.19 -20.94
C VAL A 99 14.76 -4.23 -19.48
N LYS A 100 15.85 -4.95 -19.19
CA LYS A 100 16.43 -5.02 -17.85
C LYS A 100 16.95 -3.66 -17.41
N GLN A 101 17.60 -2.90 -18.28
CA GLN A 101 18.06 -1.54 -17.97
C GLN A 101 16.89 -0.59 -17.68
N CYS A 102 15.84 -0.58 -18.52
CA CYS A 102 14.64 0.23 -18.29
C CYS A 102 13.94 -0.14 -16.96
N MET A 103 13.85 -1.43 -16.65
CA MET A 103 13.29 -1.90 -15.39
C MET A 103 14.15 -1.48 -14.19
N GLN A 104 15.47 -1.54 -14.31
CA GLN A 104 16.39 -1.08 -13.27
C GLN A 104 16.20 0.41 -13.02
N GLU A 105 16.18 1.23 -14.06
CA GLU A 105 15.93 2.67 -13.93
C GLU A 105 14.59 2.94 -13.26
N PHE A 106 13.54 2.21 -13.62
CA PHE A 106 12.24 2.31 -12.98
C PHE A 106 12.31 2.00 -11.48
N LEU A 107 12.90 0.86 -11.09
CA LEU A 107 13.03 0.44 -9.69
C LEU A 107 13.81 1.45 -8.85
N PHE A 108 14.93 1.95 -9.34
CA PHE A 108 15.70 2.97 -8.62
C PHE A 108 14.91 4.29 -8.49
N ASN A 109 14.22 4.73 -9.55
CA ASN A 109 13.45 5.98 -9.54
C ASN A 109 12.26 5.94 -8.57
N VAL A 110 11.53 4.81 -8.50
CA VAL A 110 10.39 4.70 -7.57
C VAL A 110 10.81 4.56 -6.11
N ASN A 111 12.08 4.25 -5.83
CA ASN A 111 12.66 4.24 -4.49
C ASN A 111 13.39 5.54 -4.11
N VAL A 112 13.25 6.61 -4.89
CA VAL A 112 13.72 7.94 -4.49
C VAL A 112 12.72 8.58 -3.51
N PRO A 113 13.15 9.03 -2.32
CA PRO A 113 12.27 9.58 -1.29
C PRO A 113 11.76 10.99 -1.65
N THR A 114 10.69 11.05 -2.46
CA THR A 114 10.13 12.29 -2.99
C THR A 114 8.83 12.73 -2.32
N ARG A 115 8.18 11.87 -1.51
CA ARG A 115 6.94 12.22 -0.79
C ARG A 115 7.22 13.09 0.44
N VAL A 116 6.16 13.75 0.92
CA VAL A 116 6.19 14.52 2.18
C VAL A 116 6.72 13.63 3.30
N GLY A 117 7.73 14.12 4.02
CA GLY A 117 8.41 13.34 5.07
C GLY A 117 9.63 12.56 4.59
N PHE A 118 10.12 12.80 3.36
CA PHE A 118 11.27 12.07 2.77
C PHE A 118 11.03 10.56 2.73
N GLN A 119 9.81 10.19 2.35
CA GLN A 119 9.41 8.80 2.14
C GLN A 119 9.37 8.50 0.64
N THR A 120 9.63 7.26 0.28
CA THR A 120 9.43 6.75 -1.07
C THR A 120 7.92 6.74 -1.41
N PRO A 121 7.55 6.91 -2.68
CA PRO A 121 6.20 6.63 -3.13
C PRO A 121 5.77 5.21 -2.77
N PHE A 122 4.63 5.07 -2.08
CA PHE A 122 4.01 3.76 -1.89
C PHE A 122 3.43 3.31 -3.24
N THR A 123 4.10 2.37 -3.91
CA THR A 123 3.70 1.86 -5.22
C THR A 123 3.42 0.35 -5.18
N ASN A 124 2.48 -0.10 -6.02
CA ASN A 124 2.20 -1.51 -6.23
C ASN A 124 2.17 -1.80 -7.74
N LEU A 125 2.68 -2.95 -8.13
CA LEU A 125 2.55 -3.49 -9.48
C LEU A 125 1.74 -4.78 -9.45
N THR A 126 0.80 -4.93 -10.36
CA THR A 126 0.13 -6.21 -10.59
C THR A 126 0.58 -6.80 -11.91
N PHE A 127 1.09 -8.03 -11.85
CA PHE A 127 1.53 -8.84 -12.97
C PHE A 127 0.49 -9.91 -13.28
N ASP A 128 0.12 -10.00 -14.54
CA ASP A 128 -0.87 -10.97 -14.99
C ASP A 128 -0.23 -12.30 -15.37
N LEU A 129 1.04 -12.30 -15.81
CA LEU A 129 1.78 -13.38 -16.48
C LEU A 129 1.18 -13.84 -17.82
N LYS A 130 -0.14 -13.79 -17.91
CA LYS A 130 -0.97 -14.08 -19.07
C LYS A 130 -2.09 -13.05 -19.15
N PRO A 131 -2.36 -12.45 -20.32
CA PRO A 131 -3.43 -11.47 -20.44
C PRO A 131 -4.79 -12.07 -20.08
N SER A 132 -5.63 -11.30 -19.39
CA SER A 132 -7.02 -11.69 -19.12
C SER A 132 -7.79 -11.91 -20.41
N LYS A 133 -8.92 -12.64 -20.39
CA LYS A 133 -9.68 -12.97 -21.62
C LYS A 133 -10.12 -11.71 -22.38
N LEU A 134 -10.45 -10.63 -21.66
CA LEU A 134 -10.76 -9.35 -22.29
C LEU A 134 -9.54 -8.70 -22.94
N TYR A 135 -8.38 -8.69 -22.26
CA TYR A 135 -7.16 -8.10 -22.81
C TYR A 135 -6.61 -8.92 -23.97
N ALA A 136 -6.60 -10.24 -23.86
CA ALA A 136 -6.16 -11.19 -24.89
C ALA A 136 -6.77 -10.86 -26.27
N LYS A 137 -8.06 -10.53 -26.32
CA LYS A 137 -8.79 -10.22 -27.56
C LYS A 137 -8.69 -8.76 -28.01
N ALA A 138 -8.11 -7.88 -27.19
CA ALA A 138 -8.03 -6.46 -27.51
C ALA A 138 -6.78 -6.14 -28.33
N ASN A 139 -6.96 -5.27 -29.32
CA ASN A 139 -5.86 -4.67 -30.04
C ASN A 139 -4.93 -3.92 -29.09
N VAL A 140 -3.62 -4.05 -29.30
CA VAL A 140 -2.63 -3.30 -28.55
C VAL A 140 -2.69 -1.82 -28.93
N ILE A 141 -2.35 -0.94 -27.99
CA ILE A 141 -2.41 0.51 -28.20
C ILE A 141 -0.98 1.07 -28.20
N ILE A 142 -0.56 1.63 -29.33
CA ILE A 142 0.74 2.31 -29.48
C ILE A 142 0.48 3.75 -29.90
N GLY A 143 1.05 4.71 -29.16
CA GLY A 143 0.85 6.14 -29.44
C GLY A 143 -0.62 6.58 -29.45
N GLY A 144 -1.48 5.91 -28.68
CA GLY A 144 -2.93 6.16 -28.64
C GLY A 144 -3.72 5.57 -29.81
N LYS A 145 -3.10 4.75 -30.67
CA LYS A 145 -3.75 4.10 -31.82
C LYS A 145 -3.79 2.58 -31.66
N PRO A 146 -4.93 1.94 -31.94
CA PRO A 146 -5.01 0.48 -32.00
C PRO A 146 -4.17 -0.05 -33.16
N GLN A 147 -3.48 -1.17 -32.94
CA GLN A 147 -2.72 -1.90 -33.95
C GLN A 147 -3.45 -3.18 -34.39
N GLU A 148 -2.92 -3.91 -35.37
CA GLU A 148 -3.54 -5.15 -35.85
C GLU A 148 -3.41 -6.28 -34.82
N GLU A 149 -2.26 -6.37 -34.15
CA GLU A 149 -1.99 -7.39 -33.15
C GLU A 149 -2.79 -7.19 -31.86
N THR A 150 -3.06 -8.30 -31.20
CA THR A 150 -3.77 -8.38 -29.92
C THR A 150 -2.82 -8.69 -28.77
N TYR A 151 -3.19 -8.36 -27.52
CA TYR A 151 -2.32 -8.65 -26.36
C TYR A 151 -2.00 -10.15 -26.19
N GLU A 152 -2.85 -11.06 -26.68
CA GLU A 152 -2.57 -12.51 -26.69
C GLU A 152 -1.27 -12.86 -27.42
N GLU A 153 -0.83 -12.03 -28.35
CA GLU A 153 0.35 -12.31 -29.16
C GLU A 153 1.67 -11.92 -28.47
N PHE A 154 1.65 -11.36 -27.25
CA PHE A 154 2.81 -10.73 -26.59
C PHE A 154 3.36 -11.47 -25.36
N HIS A 155 3.08 -12.78 -25.23
CA HIS A 155 3.56 -13.61 -24.10
C HIS A 155 5.08 -13.57 -23.90
N LYS A 156 5.84 -13.52 -25.00
CA LYS A 156 7.31 -13.46 -24.95
C LYS A 156 7.80 -12.18 -24.27
N GLU A 157 7.23 -11.05 -24.63
CA GLU A 157 7.58 -9.73 -24.09
C GLU A 157 7.12 -9.59 -22.63
N MET A 158 5.94 -10.12 -22.29
CA MET A 158 5.49 -10.23 -20.89
C MET A 158 6.49 -11.04 -20.05
N SER A 159 6.96 -12.18 -20.56
CA SER A 159 7.95 -13.03 -19.90
C SER A 159 9.29 -12.31 -19.72
N MET A 160 9.72 -11.53 -20.73
CA MET A 160 10.92 -10.68 -20.61
C MET A 160 10.81 -9.63 -19.49
N ILE A 161 9.66 -8.96 -19.37
CA ILE A 161 9.39 -7.96 -18.33
C ILE A 161 9.41 -8.63 -16.95
N ASN A 162 8.69 -9.74 -16.78
CA ASN A 162 8.62 -10.50 -15.53
C ASN A 162 9.99 -10.98 -15.08
N ARG A 163 10.77 -11.55 -16.02
CA ARG A 163 12.13 -12.00 -15.74
C ARG A 163 13.03 -10.85 -15.31
N ALA A 164 13.03 -9.74 -16.03
CA ALA A 164 13.82 -8.56 -15.68
C ALA A 164 13.44 -8.03 -14.28
N PHE A 165 12.15 -7.95 -13.97
CA PHE A 165 11.67 -7.49 -12.66
C PHE A 165 12.15 -8.42 -11.54
N CYS A 166 11.92 -9.73 -11.65
CA CYS A 166 12.30 -10.68 -10.60
C CYS A 166 13.81 -10.74 -10.38
N GLU A 167 14.62 -10.76 -11.45
CA GLU A 167 16.09 -10.73 -11.34
C GLU A 167 16.56 -9.47 -10.57
N LEU A 168 16.06 -8.29 -10.93
CA LEU A 168 16.46 -7.04 -10.28
C LEU A 168 15.98 -6.91 -8.84
N MET A 169 14.77 -7.38 -8.53
CA MET A 169 14.28 -7.44 -7.14
C MET A 169 15.15 -8.35 -6.27
N MET A 170 15.72 -9.42 -6.85
CA MET A 170 16.64 -10.32 -6.14
C MET A 170 18.06 -9.78 -6.00
N GLU A 171 18.56 -9.09 -7.04
CA GLU A 171 19.85 -8.40 -7.05
C GLU A 171 19.89 -7.25 -6.03
N GLY A 172 18.78 -6.50 -5.91
CA GLY A 172 18.64 -5.39 -4.98
C GLY A 172 19.32 -4.10 -5.45
N ASP A 173 19.47 -3.15 -4.53
CA ASP A 173 20.12 -1.87 -4.78
C ASP A 173 21.65 -2.03 -4.95
N ALA A 174 22.37 -0.91 -5.13
CA ALA A 174 23.83 -0.92 -5.29
C ALA A 174 24.60 -1.51 -4.08
N LYS A 175 23.92 -1.79 -2.97
CA LYS A 175 24.47 -2.44 -1.77
C LYS A 175 23.85 -3.82 -1.53
N GLY A 176 23.14 -4.38 -2.51
CA GLY A 176 22.47 -5.68 -2.43
C GLY A 176 21.25 -5.69 -1.50
N ARG A 177 20.66 -4.53 -1.19
CA ARG A 177 19.47 -4.46 -0.34
C ARG A 177 18.22 -4.64 -1.19
N ILE A 178 17.26 -5.37 -0.67
CA ILE A 178 15.95 -5.51 -1.33
C ILE A 178 15.26 -4.15 -1.50
N PHE A 179 14.60 -3.96 -2.64
CA PHE A 179 13.73 -2.82 -2.84
C PHE A 179 12.43 -3.00 -2.05
N THR A 180 12.04 -1.99 -1.26
CA THR A 180 10.76 -1.98 -0.55
C THR A 180 9.59 -1.72 -1.49
N PHE A 181 9.81 -0.94 -2.55
CA PHE A 181 8.81 -0.61 -3.55
C PHE A 181 9.32 -0.89 -4.97
N PRO A 182 8.43 -1.11 -5.94
CA PRO A 182 7.00 -1.33 -5.74
C PRO A 182 6.74 -2.67 -5.05
N ILE A 183 5.62 -2.77 -4.33
CA ILE A 183 5.13 -4.06 -3.84
C ILE A 183 4.60 -4.84 -5.05
N PRO A 184 5.13 -6.03 -5.38
CA PRO A 184 4.61 -6.81 -6.49
C PRO A 184 3.44 -7.70 -6.09
N THR A 185 2.48 -7.83 -7.00
CA THR A 185 1.32 -8.71 -6.93
C THR A 185 1.31 -9.61 -8.14
N TYR A 186 1.15 -10.92 -7.96
CA TYR A 186 0.97 -11.86 -9.07
C TYR A 186 -0.41 -12.51 -9.00
N ASN A 187 -1.08 -12.54 -10.15
CA ASN A 187 -2.40 -13.14 -10.30
C ASN A 187 -2.27 -14.65 -10.53
N ILE A 188 -2.89 -15.47 -9.69
CA ILE A 188 -2.98 -16.93 -9.88
C ILE A 188 -4.39 -17.27 -10.34
N THR A 189 -4.54 -17.65 -11.61
CA THR A 189 -5.82 -17.99 -12.24
C THR A 189 -6.03 -19.50 -12.32
N LYS A 190 -7.26 -19.93 -12.62
CA LYS A 190 -7.61 -21.37 -12.77
C LYS A 190 -6.79 -22.09 -13.86
N ASP A 191 -6.35 -21.35 -14.87
CA ASP A 191 -5.56 -21.84 -16.01
C ASP A 191 -4.07 -21.49 -15.88
N PHE A 192 -3.60 -21.23 -14.66
CA PHE A 192 -2.19 -20.93 -14.38
C PHE A 192 -1.28 -22.10 -14.78
N ASP A 193 -0.24 -21.80 -15.55
CA ASP A 193 0.73 -22.79 -16.02
C ASP A 193 1.86 -22.98 -14.99
N TRP A 194 1.70 -23.98 -14.13
CA TRP A 194 2.63 -24.29 -13.03
C TRP A 194 3.99 -24.81 -13.49
N ASP A 195 4.10 -25.28 -14.74
CA ASP A 195 5.32 -25.88 -15.27
C ASP A 195 5.98 -25.00 -16.33
N ASN A 196 5.53 -23.75 -16.46
CA ASN A 196 6.14 -22.78 -17.36
C ASN A 196 7.57 -22.41 -16.88
N PRO A 197 8.62 -22.67 -17.68
CA PRO A 197 9.99 -22.38 -17.29
C PRO A 197 10.28 -20.89 -17.09
N ASP A 198 9.49 -20.00 -17.70
CA ASP A 198 9.64 -18.54 -17.54
C ASP A 198 9.23 -18.07 -16.13
N TYR A 199 8.47 -18.89 -15.37
CA TYR A 199 8.03 -18.56 -14.01
C TYR A 199 9.01 -19.04 -12.94
N GLU A 200 10.07 -19.77 -13.29
CA GLU A 200 11.07 -20.27 -12.33
C GLU A 200 11.73 -19.15 -11.51
N VAL A 201 11.93 -17.98 -12.12
CA VAL A 201 12.51 -16.80 -11.47
C VAL A 201 11.55 -16.18 -10.44
N LEU A 202 10.24 -16.29 -10.64
CA LEU A 202 9.23 -15.86 -9.67
C LEU A 202 9.30 -16.73 -8.42
N TRP A 203 9.41 -18.06 -8.58
CA TRP A 203 9.54 -18.98 -7.44
C TRP A 203 10.85 -18.79 -6.68
N GLU A 204 11.93 -18.51 -7.40
CA GLU A 204 13.22 -18.17 -6.81
C GLU A 204 13.16 -16.87 -5.98
N MET A 205 12.53 -15.82 -6.50
CA MET A 205 12.31 -14.58 -5.77
C MET A 205 11.44 -14.80 -4.52
N THR A 206 10.36 -15.58 -4.67
CA THR A 206 9.41 -15.88 -3.59
C THR A 206 10.07 -16.66 -2.46
N ARG A 207 10.86 -17.70 -2.77
CA ARG A 207 11.52 -18.52 -1.74
C ARG A 207 12.47 -17.71 -0.87
N LYS A 208 13.19 -16.77 -1.49
CA LYS A 208 14.28 -16.00 -0.85
C LYS A 208 13.75 -14.83 -0.03
N TYR A 209 12.79 -14.09 -0.57
CA TYR A 209 12.36 -12.81 0.03
C TYR A 209 10.89 -12.76 0.43
N GLY A 210 10.08 -13.77 0.07
CA GLY A 210 8.64 -13.75 0.34
C GLY A 210 7.86 -12.70 -0.45
N ILE A 211 8.47 -12.16 -1.50
CA ILE A 211 7.77 -11.35 -2.50
C ILE A 211 7.59 -12.21 -3.74
N PRO A 212 6.43 -12.18 -4.39
CA PRO A 212 5.39 -11.17 -4.30
C PRO A 212 4.25 -11.52 -3.34
N TYR A 213 3.22 -10.69 -3.34
CA TYR A 213 1.89 -11.08 -2.87
C TYR A 213 1.16 -11.82 -3.98
N PHE A 214 0.30 -12.77 -3.61
CA PHE A 214 -0.48 -13.57 -4.54
C PHE A 214 -1.96 -13.23 -4.44
N ALA A 215 -2.56 -12.94 -5.60
CA ALA A 215 -4.00 -12.83 -5.75
C ALA A 215 -4.57 -14.18 -6.20
N ASN A 216 -5.45 -14.75 -5.38
CA ASN A 216 -6.10 -16.03 -5.64
C ASN A 216 -7.35 -15.83 -6.48
N PHE A 217 -7.30 -16.08 -7.78
CA PHE A 217 -8.47 -16.11 -8.68
C PHE A 217 -8.97 -17.54 -8.95
N VAL A 218 -8.42 -18.54 -8.25
CA VAL A 218 -8.79 -19.95 -8.44
C VAL A 218 -10.11 -20.25 -7.72
N ASN A 219 -10.15 -19.98 -6.41
CA ASN A 219 -11.29 -20.33 -5.56
C ASN A 219 -11.96 -19.13 -4.89
N SER A 220 -11.49 -17.90 -5.15
CA SER A 220 -12.16 -16.70 -4.66
C SER A 220 -13.28 -16.24 -5.61
N ASP A 221 -14.12 -15.32 -5.12
CA ASP A 221 -15.13 -14.65 -5.94
C ASP A 221 -14.56 -13.56 -6.88
N MET A 222 -13.23 -13.48 -7.07
CA MET A 222 -12.60 -12.47 -7.92
C MET A 222 -12.53 -12.93 -9.38
N ASP A 223 -12.71 -11.99 -10.32
CA ASP A 223 -12.54 -12.22 -11.76
C ASP A 223 -11.39 -11.34 -12.31
N PRO A 224 -10.39 -11.90 -13.02
CA PRO A 224 -9.35 -11.11 -13.67
C PRO A 224 -9.87 -10.05 -14.66
N ASP A 225 -11.06 -10.27 -15.23
CA ASP A 225 -11.68 -9.35 -16.19
C ASP A 225 -12.37 -8.13 -15.54
N ASP A 226 -12.56 -8.13 -14.21
CA ASP A 226 -13.15 -7.00 -13.47
C ASP A 226 -12.30 -5.72 -13.56
N ALA A 227 -11.01 -5.83 -13.87
CA ALA A 227 -10.12 -4.68 -14.05
C ALA A 227 -10.58 -3.74 -15.18
N ARG A 228 -11.06 -4.29 -16.31
CA ARG A 228 -11.44 -3.50 -17.47
C ARG A 228 -12.89 -2.99 -17.41
N SER A 229 -13.77 -3.70 -16.72
CA SER A 229 -15.20 -3.34 -16.61
C SER A 229 -15.39 -1.95 -15.97
N MET A 230 -14.49 -1.55 -15.07
CA MET A 230 -14.48 -0.25 -14.39
C MET A 230 -14.24 0.97 -15.31
N CYS A 231 -13.59 0.78 -16.47
CA CYS A 231 -13.14 1.85 -17.36
C CYS A 231 -14.15 2.19 -18.47
N CYS A 232 -14.84 1.20 -19.07
CA CYS A 232 -15.47 1.41 -20.38
C CYS A 232 -16.99 1.29 -20.46
N ARG A 233 -17.70 0.61 -19.53
CA ARG A 233 -19.14 0.37 -19.76
C ARG A 233 -19.87 -0.17 -18.55
N LEU A 234 -20.46 0.72 -17.75
CA LEU A 234 -21.17 0.28 -16.55
C LEU A 234 -22.41 1.15 -16.31
N ARG A 235 -23.56 0.67 -16.80
CA ARG A 235 -24.84 0.81 -16.08
C ARG A 235 -24.79 -0.26 -14.99
N LEU A 236 -24.49 0.14 -13.76
CA LEU A 236 -24.21 -0.76 -12.65
C LEU A 236 -25.43 -0.95 -11.77
N ASP A 237 -25.69 -2.20 -11.39
CA ASP A 237 -26.65 -2.53 -10.35
C ASP A 237 -26.08 -2.12 -8.98
N GLN A 238 -26.81 -1.25 -8.27
CA GLN A 238 -26.44 -0.73 -6.95
C GLN A 238 -26.68 -1.77 -5.83
N ARG A 239 -27.41 -2.86 -6.13
CA ARG A 239 -27.72 -3.93 -5.16
C ARG A 239 -26.59 -4.93 -4.96
N GLU A 240 -25.63 -5.02 -5.88
CA GLU A 240 -24.46 -5.89 -5.71
C GLU A 240 -23.35 -5.15 -4.94
N LEU A 241 -22.98 -5.67 -3.77
CA LEU A 241 -21.75 -5.30 -3.08
C LEU A 241 -20.54 -5.77 -3.89
N ARG A 242 -20.10 -4.96 -4.83
CA ARG A 242 -18.91 -5.28 -5.62
C ARG A 242 -17.67 -5.20 -4.76
N LYS A 243 -16.81 -6.23 -4.88
CA LYS A 243 -15.50 -6.20 -4.27
C LYS A 243 -14.61 -5.23 -5.04
N ARG A 244 -13.78 -4.47 -4.35
CA ARG A 244 -12.65 -3.76 -4.97
C ARG A 244 -11.77 -4.84 -5.59
N GLY A 245 -11.63 -4.85 -6.92
CA GLY A 245 -10.78 -5.81 -7.60
C GLY A 245 -9.33 -5.71 -7.09
N GLY A 246 -8.70 -6.88 -6.91
CA GLY A 246 -7.31 -7.07 -6.50
C GLY A 246 -6.95 -6.58 -5.10
N GLY A 247 -7.30 -7.36 -4.07
CA GLY A 247 -6.72 -7.31 -2.72
C GLY A 247 -6.56 -5.93 -2.08
N LEU A 248 -5.67 -5.84 -1.09
CA LEU A 248 -5.36 -4.58 -0.40
C LEU A 248 -4.56 -3.59 -1.26
N PHE A 249 -3.77 -4.09 -2.22
CA PHE A 249 -2.82 -3.29 -2.98
C PHE A 249 -3.01 -3.31 -4.51
N GLY A 250 -3.76 -4.26 -5.08
CA GLY A 250 -3.90 -4.48 -6.53
C GLY A 250 -5.18 -3.89 -7.15
N ALA A 251 -5.49 -2.62 -6.87
CA ALA A 251 -6.76 -2.03 -7.32
C ALA A 251 -6.92 -1.99 -8.85
N ASN A 252 -8.14 -2.17 -9.35
CA ASN A 252 -8.46 -1.99 -10.77
C ASN A 252 -8.08 -0.57 -11.29
N PRO A 253 -7.83 -0.39 -12.59
CA PRO A 253 -7.55 0.93 -13.18
C PRO A 253 -8.65 1.97 -12.90
N LEU A 254 -8.24 3.24 -12.74
CA LEU A 254 -9.12 4.41 -12.56
C LEU A 254 -10.11 4.31 -11.38
N THR A 255 -9.75 3.52 -10.35
CA THR A 255 -10.48 3.43 -9.07
C THR A 255 -9.50 3.50 -7.89
N GLY A 256 -10.05 3.56 -6.69
CA GLY A 256 -9.32 3.70 -5.44
C GLY A 256 -10.31 3.97 -4.31
N SER A 257 -9.82 4.57 -3.22
CA SER A 257 -10.66 5.00 -2.10
C SER A 257 -10.54 6.52 -1.90
N ILE A 258 -11.68 7.19 -1.72
CA ILE A 258 -11.71 8.61 -1.36
C ILE A 258 -11.20 8.83 0.07
N GLY A 259 -11.26 7.79 0.91
CA GLY A 259 -10.81 7.81 2.29
C GLY A 259 -11.25 6.56 3.04
N VAL A 260 -10.56 6.31 4.16
CA VAL A 260 -10.84 5.18 5.06
C VAL A 260 -11.24 5.73 6.43
N VAL A 261 -12.33 5.22 6.98
CA VAL A 261 -12.71 5.42 8.39
C VAL A 261 -12.71 4.05 9.07
N THR A 262 -11.85 3.87 10.08
CA THR A 262 -11.67 2.59 10.78
C THR A 262 -12.44 2.56 12.10
N ILE A 263 -13.28 1.54 12.28
CA ILE A 263 -14.02 1.28 13.51
C ILE A 263 -13.09 0.60 14.53
N ASN A 264 -13.05 1.15 15.74
CA ASN A 264 -12.34 0.58 16.89
C ASN A 264 -13.22 -0.48 17.56
N LEU A 265 -13.14 -1.71 17.06
CA LEU A 265 -13.94 -2.83 17.57
C LEU A 265 -13.66 -3.19 19.05
N PRO A 266 -12.41 -3.16 19.56
CA PRO A 266 -12.14 -3.41 20.98
C PRO A 266 -12.91 -2.50 21.91
N ARG A 267 -12.93 -1.19 21.62
CA ARG A 267 -13.69 -0.22 22.39
C ARG A 267 -15.19 -0.48 22.31
N LEU A 268 -15.69 -0.83 21.13
CA LEU A 268 -17.09 -1.18 20.94
C LEU A 268 -17.45 -2.39 21.82
N GLY A 269 -16.69 -3.48 21.73
CA GLY A 269 -16.90 -4.68 22.54
C GLY A 269 -16.80 -4.42 24.05
N TYR A 270 -15.89 -3.54 24.49
CA TYR A 270 -15.76 -3.19 25.91
C TYR A 270 -16.93 -2.38 26.47
N LEU A 271 -17.56 -1.54 25.63
CA LEU A 271 -18.65 -0.65 26.06
C LEU A 271 -20.04 -1.29 25.97
N SER A 272 -20.18 -2.39 25.25
CA SER A 272 -21.44 -3.09 25.05
C SER A 272 -21.68 -4.13 26.14
N THR A 273 -22.92 -4.18 26.64
CA THR A 273 -23.34 -5.14 27.68
C THR A 273 -24.14 -6.32 27.14
N CYS A 274 -24.77 -6.14 25.98
CA CYS A 274 -25.48 -7.18 25.25
C CYS A 274 -25.31 -7.01 23.73
N GLU A 275 -25.76 -8.02 22.98
CA GLU A 275 -25.62 -8.05 21.53
C GLU A 275 -26.42 -6.95 20.81
N GLU A 276 -27.63 -6.68 21.28
CA GLU A 276 -28.48 -5.61 20.72
C GLU A 276 -27.79 -4.25 20.82
N GLU A 277 -27.31 -3.90 22.02
CA GLU A 277 -26.56 -2.67 22.27
C GLU A 277 -25.26 -2.60 21.42
N PHE A 278 -24.59 -3.74 21.22
CA PHE A 278 -23.42 -3.83 20.35
C PHE A 278 -23.74 -3.39 18.91
N PHE A 279 -24.79 -3.96 18.31
CA PHE A 279 -25.15 -3.65 16.93
C PHE A 279 -25.75 -2.24 16.77
N GLU A 280 -26.47 -1.73 17.76
CA GLU A 280 -26.93 -0.33 17.78
C GLU A 280 -25.76 0.67 17.79
N ARG A 281 -24.77 0.44 18.65
CA ARG A 281 -23.55 1.25 18.71
C ARG A 281 -22.75 1.15 17.41
N LEU A 282 -22.61 -0.06 16.86
CA LEU A 282 -21.93 -0.28 15.58
C LEU A 282 -22.62 0.50 14.46
N THR A 283 -23.96 0.43 14.37
CA THR A 283 -24.76 1.18 13.39
C THR A 283 -24.48 2.68 13.51
N SER A 284 -24.55 3.22 14.72
CA SER A 284 -24.30 4.64 14.98
C SER A 284 -22.91 5.09 14.53
N LEU A 285 -21.88 4.25 14.76
CA LEU A 285 -20.51 4.53 14.32
C LEU A 285 -20.36 4.45 12.79
N MET A 286 -21.04 3.49 12.15
CA MET A 286 -21.04 3.34 10.70
C MET A 286 -21.75 4.50 9.99
N GLU A 287 -22.85 5.00 10.55
CA GLU A 287 -23.54 6.21 10.06
C GLU A 287 -22.65 7.46 10.14
N LEU A 288 -21.88 7.58 11.23
CA LEU A 288 -20.90 8.65 11.36
C LEU A 288 -19.77 8.52 10.33
N ALA A 289 -19.31 7.29 10.07
CA ALA A 289 -18.32 7.02 9.04
C ALA A 289 -18.83 7.40 7.64
N LYS A 290 -20.07 6.99 7.30
CA LYS A 290 -20.77 7.38 6.07
C LYS A 290 -20.79 8.91 5.91
N THR A 291 -21.28 9.61 6.92
CA THR A 291 -21.35 11.08 6.92
C THR A 291 -19.98 11.71 6.68
N SER A 292 -18.93 11.23 7.36
CA SER A 292 -17.57 11.74 7.18
C SER A 292 -17.05 11.51 5.76
N LEU A 293 -17.32 10.33 5.18
CA LEU A 293 -16.85 9.96 3.84
C LEU A 293 -17.57 10.75 2.76
N GLU A 294 -18.89 10.96 2.89
CA GLU A 294 -19.68 11.77 1.96
C GLU A 294 -19.27 13.24 1.97
N ILE A 295 -19.02 13.82 3.16
CA ILE A 295 -18.46 15.18 3.27
C ILE A 295 -17.12 15.24 2.52
N LYS A 296 -16.23 14.26 2.73
CA LYS A 296 -14.94 14.23 2.06
C LYS A 296 -15.08 14.14 0.55
N ARG A 297 -15.96 13.26 0.04
CA ARG A 297 -16.26 13.08 -1.38
C ARG A 297 -16.69 14.40 -2.02
N LYS A 298 -17.62 15.12 -1.40
CA LYS A 298 -18.08 16.43 -1.87
C LYS A 298 -16.93 17.44 -1.96
N VAL A 299 -16.06 17.49 -0.95
CA VAL A 299 -14.92 18.42 -0.90
C VAL A 299 -13.88 18.10 -1.98
N ILE A 300 -13.52 16.83 -2.17
CA ILE A 300 -12.52 16.46 -3.18
C ILE A 300 -13.04 16.67 -4.60
N GLU A 301 -14.32 16.44 -4.86
CA GLU A 301 -14.95 16.72 -6.16
C GLU A 301 -14.90 18.22 -6.47
N ASP A 302 -15.33 19.08 -5.54
CA ASP A 302 -15.26 20.54 -5.69
C ASP A 302 -13.83 21.05 -5.92
N PHE A 303 -12.87 20.54 -5.17
CA PHE A 303 -11.46 20.90 -5.33
C PHE A 303 -10.88 20.43 -6.67
N THR A 304 -11.31 19.26 -7.16
CA THR A 304 -10.89 18.74 -8.47
C THR A 304 -11.48 19.59 -9.58
N GLU A 305 -12.75 19.97 -9.49
CA GLU A 305 -13.40 20.89 -10.43
C GLU A 305 -12.65 22.22 -10.52
N LYS A 306 -12.29 22.80 -9.36
CA LYS A 306 -11.49 24.03 -9.23
C LYS A 306 -10.02 23.90 -9.67
N GLY A 307 -9.57 22.71 -10.08
CA GLY A 307 -8.21 22.47 -10.58
C GLY A 307 -7.14 22.32 -9.50
N LEU A 308 -7.52 22.06 -8.24
CA LEU A 308 -6.57 21.83 -7.15
C LEU A 308 -5.95 20.42 -7.15
N TYR A 309 -6.48 19.52 -7.99
CA TYR A 309 -5.95 18.18 -8.24
C TYR A 309 -5.70 17.94 -9.74
N PRO A 310 -4.71 18.61 -10.36
CA PRO A 310 -4.56 18.67 -11.82
C PRO A 310 -4.33 17.30 -12.47
N TYR A 311 -3.46 16.45 -11.91
CA TYR A 311 -3.26 15.09 -12.41
C TYR A 311 -4.52 14.23 -12.31
N SER A 312 -5.19 14.25 -11.15
CA SER A 312 -6.39 13.46 -10.93
C SER A 312 -7.51 13.92 -11.85
N LYS A 313 -7.64 15.24 -12.06
CA LYS A 313 -8.56 15.82 -13.04
C LYS A 313 -8.30 15.29 -14.44
N PHE A 314 -7.03 15.28 -14.89
CA PHE A 314 -6.65 14.78 -16.21
C PHE A 314 -6.94 13.28 -16.37
N TYR A 315 -6.45 12.43 -15.46
CA TYR A 315 -6.59 10.98 -15.58
C TYR A 315 -8.01 10.47 -15.30
N LEU A 316 -8.84 11.24 -14.57
CA LEU A 316 -10.25 10.90 -14.30
C LEU A 316 -11.22 11.62 -15.23
N GLN A 317 -10.74 12.28 -16.28
CA GLN A 317 -11.57 13.04 -17.22
C GLN A 317 -12.61 12.16 -17.91
N SER A 318 -12.23 10.95 -18.35
CA SER A 318 -13.15 9.98 -18.94
C SER A 318 -14.24 9.52 -17.97
N VAL A 319 -13.91 9.39 -16.67
CA VAL A 319 -14.87 9.06 -15.60
C VAL A 319 -15.86 10.21 -15.41
N LYS A 320 -15.37 11.45 -15.41
CA LYS A 320 -16.20 12.66 -15.33
C LYS A 320 -17.17 12.75 -16.51
N GLU A 321 -16.71 12.49 -17.72
CA GLU A 321 -17.53 12.50 -18.93
C GLU A 321 -18.61 11.40 -18.89
N ALA A 322 -18.26 10.20 -18.42
CA ALA A 322 -19.18 9.07 -18.36
C ALA A 322 -20.19 9.15 -17.21
N ARG A 323 -19.80 9.71 -16.05
CA ARG A 323 -20.59 9.63 -14.80
C ARG A 323 -20.92 10.97 -14.15
N GLY A 324 -20.47 12.08 -14.72
CA GLY A 324 -20.70 13.43 -14.19
C GLY A 324 -19.86 13.81 -12.97
N GLN A 325 -19.03 12.90 -12.43
CA GLN A 325 -18.14 13.14 -11.30
C GLN A 325 -16.76 12.50 -11.52
N TYR A 326 -15.67 13.15 -11.07
CA TYR A 326 -14.32 12.61 -11.22
C TYR A 326 -14.10 11.37 -10.33
N TRP A 327 -14.61 11.41 -9.09
CA TRP A 327 -14.37 10.37 -8.09
C TRP A 327 -15.46 9.29 -8.06
N ALA A 328 -16.33 9.22 -9.07
CA ALA A 328 -17.47 8.29 -9.12
C ALA A 328 -17.08 6.82 -8.99
N ASN A 329 -15.90 6.44 -9.50
CA ASN A 329 -15.39 5.07 -9.42
C ASN A 329 -14.68 4.76 -8.09
N HIS A 330 -14.46 5.73 -7.21
CA HIS A 330 -13.72 5.55 -5.96
C HIS A 330 -14.65 5.17 -4.81
N PHE A 331 -14.22 4.21 -4.00
CA PHE A 331 -14.96 3.70 -2.85
C PHE A 331 -14.88 4.64 -1.64
N SER A 332 -15.94 4.65 -0.84
CA SER A 332 -15.99 5.14 0.53
C SER A 332 -15.69 3.96 1.45
N THR A 333 -14.51 3.93 2.07
CA THR A 333 -14.04 2.73 2.77
C THR A 333 -14.29 2.81 4.26
N ILE A 334 -14.99 1.79 4.79
CA ILE A 334 -15.15 1.57 6.23
C ILE A 334 -14.30 0.36 6.58
N GLY A 335 -13.39 0.51 7.52
CA GLY A 335 -12.48 -0.56 7.92
C GLY A 335 -12.60 -0.94 9.39
N VAL A 336 -11.90 -2.00 9.79
CA VAL A 336 -11.88 -2.49 11.17
C VAL A 336 -10.47 -2.79 11.67
N VAL A 337 -10.32 -2.75 12.99
CA VAL A 337 -9.10 -3.19 13.70
C VAL A 337 -9.49 -3.82 15.04
N GLY A 338 -8.72 -4.82 15.50
CA GLY A 338 -8.83 -5.38 16.84
C GLY A 338 -10.01 -6.34 17.05
N MET A 339 -10.39 -7.14 16.05
CA MET A 339 -11.49 -8.12 16.23
C MET A 339 -11.19 -9.13 17.35
N ASN A 340 -9.94 -9.57 17.50
CA ASN A 340 -9.56 -10.45 18.62
C ASN A 340 -9.82 -9.79 19.98
N GLU A 341 -9.37 -8.54 20.16
CA GLU A 341 -9.60 -7.85 21.42
C GLU A 341 -11.07 -7.43 21.60
N MET A 342 -11.83 -7.24 20.51
CA MET A 342 -13.29 -7.11 20.59
C MET A 342 -13.92 -8.36 21.22
N CYS A 343 -13.60 -9.56 20.71
CA CYS A 343 -14.10 -10.81 21.29
C CYS A 343 -13.68 -10.95 22.76
N LEU A 344 -12.43 -10.63 23.09
CA LEU A 344 -11.92 -10.72 24.46
C LEU A 344 -12.64 -9.78 25.43
N ASN A 345 -12.99 -8.57 24.98
CA ASN A 345 -13.65 -7.56 25.79
C ASN A 345 -15.16 -7.79 25.89
N PHE A 346 -15.81 -8.31 24.85
CA PHE A 346 -17.26 -8.52 24.79
C PHE A 346 -17.69 -9.90 25.28
N LEU A 347 -17.07 -10.96 24.73
CA LEU A 347 -17.42 -12.36 25.01
C LEU A 347 -16.54 -12.97 26.11
N GLY A 348 -15.43 -12.31 26.46
CA GLY A 348 -14.43 -12.88 27.37
C GLY A 348 -13.54 -13.94 26.72
N ARG A 349 -13.71 -14.23 25.43
CA ARG A 349 -13.01 -15.29 24.69
C ARG A 349 -12.25 -14.73 23.48
N PRO A 350 -11.11 -15.33 23.09
CA PRO A 350 -10.32 -14.89 21.94
C PRO A 350 -11.00 -15.29 20.61
N ILE A 351 -10.59 -14.67 19.49
CA ILE A 351 -11.24 -14.91 18.18
C ILE A 351 -11.14 -16.37 17.68
N TYR A 352 -10.12 -17.11 18.11
CA TYR A 352 -9.91 -18.52 17.75
C TYR A 352 -10.82 -19.49 18.54
N ASP A 353 -11.59 -19.00 19.52
CA ASP A 353 -12.69 -19.77 20.10
C ASP A 353 -13.85 -19.88 19.07
N PRO A 354 -14.43 -21.06 18.83
CA PRO A 354 -15.46 -21.24 17.80
C PRO A 354 -16.64 -20.26 17.91
N ASP A 355 -17.16 -20.06 19.13
CA ASP A 355 -18.29 -19.15 19.38
C ASP A 355 -17.89 -17.69 19.10
N ALA A 356 -16.65 -17.32 19.42
CA ALA A 356 -16.12 -15.99 19.14
C ALA A 356 -15.83 -15.76 17.65
N LYS A 357 -15.36 -16.77 16.91
CA LYS A 357 -15.22 -16.72 15.45
C LYS A 357 -16.57 -16.51 14.79
N GLU A 358 -17.60 -17.24 15.22
CA GLU A 358 -18.97 -17.09 14.71
C GLU A 358 -19.50 -15.67 14.95
N PHE A 359 -19.29 -15.12 16.15
CA PHE A 359 -19.66 -13.74 16.45
C PHE A 359 -18.89 -12.74 15.58
N ALA A 360 -17.57 -12.92 15.38
CA ALA A 360 -16.78 -12.07 14.48
C ALA A 360 -17.31 -12.10 13.04
N MET A 361 -17.70 -13.28 12.53
CA MET A 361 -18.35 -13.41 11.23
C MET A 361 -19.71 -12.69 11.19
N LYS A 362 -20.50 -12.78 12.26
CA LYS A 362 -21.78 -12.06 12.39
C LYS A 362 -21.58 -10.55 12.32
N VAL A 363 -20.56 -10.02 13.00
CA VAL A 363 -20.19 -8.60 12.94
C VAL A 363 -19.81 -8.18 11.52
N LEU A 364 -18.95 -8.94 10.84
CA LEU A 364 -18.55 -8.60 9.47
C LEU A 364 -19.72 -8.67 8.49
N LYS A 365 -20.61 -9.67 8.60
CA LYS A 365 -21.83 -9.78 7.79
C LYS A 365 -22.75 -8.58 8.01
N PHE A 366 -23.02 -8.22 9.27
CA PHE A 366 -23.80 -7.03 9.61
C PHE A 366 -23.22 -5.75 8.99
N MET A 367 -21.90 -5.58 9.07
CA MET A 367 -21.22 -4.42 8.47
C MET A 367 -21.35 -4.42 6.94
N ARG A 368 -21.27 -5.58 6.28
CA ARG A 368 -21.51 -5.68 4.84
C ARG A 368 -22.92 -5.25 4.47
N ASP A 369 -23.92 -5.74 5.18
CA ASP A 369 -25.33 -5.40 4.92
C ASP A 369 -25.56 -3.90 5.08
N LYS A 370 -25.02 -3.28 6.13
CA LYS A 370 -25.06 -1.82 6.32
C LYS A 370 -24.34 -1.04 5.22
N ILE A 371 -23.21 -1.56 4.75
CA ILE A 371 -22.49 -0.96 3.62
C ILE A 371 -23.33 -1.05 2.34
N ALA A 372 -24.10 -2.11 2.13
CA ALA A 372 -25.02 -2.22 1.00
C ALA A 372 -26.13 -1.17 1.09
N ASP A 373 -26.75 -1.02 2.28
CA ASP A 373 -27.74 0.03 2.56
C ASP A 373 -27.18 1.42 2.17
N PHE A 374 -25.93 1.71 2.55
CA PHE A 374 -25.29 3.00 2.25
C PHE A 374 -25.06 3.21 0.75
N GLN A 375 -24.74 2.16 -0.01
CA GLN A 375 -24.59 2.29 -1.46
C GLN A 375 -25.93 2.62 -2.13
N GLU A 376 -27.01 1.96 -1.72
CA GLU A 376 -28.35 2.22 -2.25
C GLU A 376 -28.84 3.63 -1.88
N GLU A 377 -28.61 4.06 -0.64
CA GLU A 377 -29.00 5.38 -0.14
C GLU A 377 -28.24 6.52 -0.84
N THR A 378 -26.92 6.39 -0.99
CA THR A 378 -26.07 7.50 -1.46
C THR A 378 -25.80 7.46 -2.96
N GLY A 379 -25.97 6.30 -3.60
CA GLY A 379 -25.55 6.05 -4.97
C GLY A 379 -24.03 5.97 -5.18
N ASN A 380 -23.23 6.01 -4.11
CA ASN A 380 -21.77 5.90 -4.15
C ASN A 380 -21.30 4.48 -3.79
N PHE A 381 -20.12 4.08 -4.24
CA PHE A 381 -19.54 2.80 -3.84
C PHE A 381 -18.96 2.84 -2.43
N TYR A 382 -19.17 1.76 -1.70
CA TYR A 382 -18.64 1.52 -0.37
C TYR A 382 -18.00 0.14 -0.28
N ASN A 383 -17.01 -0.01 0.59
CA ASN A 383 -16.39 -1.30 0.82
C ASN A 383 -15.94 -1.48 2.27
N LEU A 384 -15.86 -2.75 2.68
CA LEU A 384 -15.38 -3.18 3.98
C LEU A 384 -13.90 -3.59 3.87
N GLU A 385 -13.02 -2.95 4.63
CA GLU A 385 -11.57 -3.17 4.54
C GLU A 385 -10.96 -3.72 5.83
N ALA A 386 -10.07 -4.70 5.67
CA ALA A 386 -9.13 -5.10 6.71
C ALA A 386 -8.04 -4.02 6.80
N THR A 387 -8.29 -2.97 7.58
CA THR A 387 -7.38 -1.83 7.69
C THR A 387 -5.99 -2.29 8.16
N PRO A 388 -4.89 -1.98 7.45
CA PRO A 388 -3.53 -2.40 7.84
C PRO A 388 -3.05 -1.88 9.19
N ALA A 389 -3.61 -0.73 9.60
CA ALA A 389 -3.51 -0.18 10.94
C ALA A 389 -2.11 0.00 11.54
N GLU A 390 -1.06 0.17 10.72
CA GLU A 390 0.35 0.28 11.16
C GLU A 390 0.55 1.24 12.34
N GLY A 391 0.11 2.49 12.23
CA GLY A 391 0.10 3.44 13.35
C GLY A 391 -1.18 3.41 14.19
N THR A 392 -2.29 2.98 13.61
CA THR A 392 -3.63 3.04 14.23
C THR A 392 -3.81 2.02 15.34
N SER A 393 -3.27 0.81 15.17
CA SER A 393 -3.32 -0.28 16.15
C SER A 393 -2.79 0.15 17.52
N TYR A 394 -1.53 0.61 17.56
CA TYR A 394 -0.91 1.12 18.79
C TYR A 394 -1.62 2.37 19.32
N ARG A 395 -1.93 3.34 18.44
CA ARG A 395 -2.52 4.62 18.85
C ARG A 395 -3.87 4.43 19.55
N LEU A 396 -4.75 3.61 18.99
CA LEU A 396 -6.08 3.38 19.57
C LEU A 396 -5.97 2.63 20.90
N ALA A 397 -5.16 1.57 20.96
CA ALA A 397 -4.96 0.80 22.18
C ALA A 397 -4.40 1.67 23.33
N LYS A 398 -3.44 2.55 23.04
CA LYS A 398 -2.89 3.50 24.03
C LYS A 398 -3.93 4.48 24.57
N ILE A 399 -4.76 5.05 23.68
CA ILE A 399 -5.83 5.98 24.08
C ILE A 399 -6.86 5.23 24.94
N ASP A 400 -7.19 4.00 24.56
CA ASP A 400 -8.16 3.18 25.27
C ASP A 400 -7.67 2.76 26.64
N LYS A 401 -6.43 2.27 26.78
CA LYS A 401 -5.85 1.94 28.09
C LYS A 401 -5.88 3.11 29.06
N LYS A 402 -5.64 4.34 28.56
CA LYS A 402 -5.73 5.55 29.39
C LYS A 402 -7.16 5.86 29.85
N LYS A 403 -8.16 5.62 29.00
CA LYS A 403 -9.56 5.96 29.28
C LYS A 403 -10.30 4.84 30.01
N PHE A 404 -9.96 3.61 29.72
CA PHE A 404 -10.59 2.37 30.17
C PHE A 404 -9.49 1.42 30.68
N PRO A 405 -9.00 1.60 31.91
CA PRO A 405 -7.83 0.83 32.40
C PRO A 405 -8.01 -0.70 32.34
N ARG A 406 -9.26 -1.19 32.41
CA ARG A 406 -9.59 -2.62 32.36
C ARG A 406 -9.80 -3.18 30.95
N ILE A 407 -9.71 -2.35 29.90
CA ILE A 407 -9.83 -2.85 28.53
C ILE A 407 -8.68 -3.81 28.22
N LYS A 408 -9.01 -4.94 27.61
CA LYS A 408 -8.04 -5.92 27.14
C LYS A 408 -7.44 -5.44 25.82
N THR A 409 -6.12 -5.48 25.75
CA THR A 409 -5.30 -5.18 24.57
C THR A 409 -4.27 -6.29 24.42
N ALA A 410 -3.68 -6.44 23.23
CA ALA A 410 -2.46 -7.21 23.08
C ALA A 410 -1.23 -6.37 23.51
N GLY A 411 -0.06 -7.02 23.59
CA GLY A 411 1.20 -6.38 23.98
C GLY A 411 1.39 -6.22 25.48
N THR A 412 2.23 -5.26 25.88
CA THR A 412 2.49 -4.95 27.29
C THR A 412 1.72 -3.71 27.72
N ASP A 413 1.62 -3.44 29.03
CA ASP A 413 0.98 -2.21 29.52
C ASP A 413 1.67 -0.92 29.01
N SER A 414 2.98 -1.00 28.76
CA SER A 414 3.78 0.11 28.22
C SER A 414 3.66 0.25 26.69
N VAL A 415 3.45 -0.87 25.99
CA VAL A 415 3.33 -0.94 24.53
C VAL A 415 2.09 -1.75 24.13
N PRO A 416 0.88 -1.22 24.40
CA PRO A 416 -0.35 -1.91 24.06
C PRO A 416 -0.65 -1.75 22.56
N TYR A 417 -1.20 -2.78 21.93
CA TYR A 417 -1.64 -2.73 20.55
C TYR A 417 -2.92 -3.55 20.35
N TYR A 418 -3.57 -3.34 19.20
CA TYR A 418 -4.70 -4.16 18.75
C TYR A 418 -4.27 -5.06 17.59
N THR A 419 -4.72 -6.31 17.63
CA THR A 419 -4.45 -7.27 16.56
C THR A 419 -5.03 -6.74 15.25
N ASN A 420 -4.28 -6.86 14.15
CA ASN A 420 -4.67 -6.25 12.89
C ASN A 420 -6.04 -6.79 12.43
N SER A 421 -6.94 -5.91 12.02
CA SER A 421 -8.27 -6.25 11.47
C SER A 421 -8.97 -7.42 12.18
N CYS A 422 -9.01 -8.60 11.55
CA CYS A 422 -9.55 -9.85 12.09
C CYS A 422 -8.52 -11.00 12.14
N HIS A 423 -7.23 -10.68 12.09
CA HIS A 423 -6.18 -11.65 12.19
C HIS A 423 -6.18 -12.36 13.55
N LEU A 424 -5.56 -13.54 13.57
CA LEU A 424 -5.15 -14.18 14.80
C LEU A 424 -4.07 -13.33 15.50
N PRO A 425 -3.95 -13.41 16.84
CA PRO A 425 -2.82 -12.83 17.55
C PRO A 425 -1.49 -13.30 16.96
N VAL A 426 -0.49 -12.41 16.92
CA VAL A 426 0.78 -12.64 16.21
C VAL A 426 1.57 -13.85 16.72
N ASN A 427 1.34 -14.24 17.97
CA ASN A 427 2.02 -15.31 18.69
C ASN A 427 1.10 -16.52 18.95
N TYR A 428 0.03 -16.66 18.17
CA TYR A 428 -0.95 -17.72 18.36
C TYR A 428 -0.44 -19.09 17.90
N THR A 429 0.02 -19.19 16.65
CA THR A 429 0.51 -20.44 16.04
C THR A 429 1.55 -20.14 14.98
N ASP A 430 2.47 -21.08 14.79
CA ASP A 430 3.43 -21.09 13.68
C ASP A 430 2.92 -21.98 12.52
N ASP A 431 1.78 -22.65 12.68
CA ASP A 431 1.16 -23.47 11.64
C ASP A 431 0.39 -22.59 10.65
N ILE A 432 0.95 -22.45 9.45
CA ILE A 432 0.34 -21.67 8.36
C ILE A 432 -1.03 -22.22 7.93
N PHE A 433 -1.27 -23.53 8.01
CA PHE A 433 -2.54 -24.13 7.62
C PHE A 433 -3.62 -23.91 8.67
N GLU A 434 -3.25 -23.86 9.95
CA GLU A 434 -4.16 -23.44 11.02
C GLU A 434 -4.58 -21.98 10.82
N ILE A 435 -3.64 -21.09 10.48
CA ILE A 435 -3.92 -19.69 10.15
C ILE A 435 -4.88 -19.61 8.95
N LEU A 436 -4.58 -20.32 7.86
CA LEU A 436 -5.39 -20.32 6.65
C LEU A 436 -6.81 -20.84 6.91
N THR A 437 -6.96 -21.98 7.57
CA THR A 437 -8.27 -22.56 7.92
C THR A 437 -9.09 -21.64 8.82
N HIS A 438 -8.46 -20.98 9.80
CA HIS A 438 -9.17 -20.01 10.62
C HIS A 438 -9.59 -18.78 9.80
N GLN A 439 -8.67 -18.21 9.03
CA GLN A 439 -8.85 -16.93 8.37
C GLN A 439 -9.76 -17.00 7.14
N ASP A 440 -9.85 -18.13 6.43
CA ASP A 440 -10.58 -18.24 5.16
C ASP A 440 -12.01 -17.67 5.21
N ASP A 441 -12.82 -18.11 6.18
CA ASP A 441 -14.22 -17.65 6.32
C ASP A 441 -14.36 -16.17 6.68
N LEU A 442 -13.36 -15.59 7.37
CA LEU A 442 -13.37 -14.18 7.75
C LEU A 442 -12.93 -13.30 6.58
N GLN A 443 -11.89 -13.73 5.86
CA GLN A 443 -11.26 -12.91 4.83
C GLN A 443 -12.15 -12.75 3.59
N ILE A 444 -12.97 -13.74 3.27
CA ILE A 444 -13.93 -13.65 2.16
C ILE A 444 -15.08 -12.65 2.42
N LEU A 445 -15.27 -12.22 3.67
CA LEU A 445 -16.30 -11.24 4.04
C LEU A 445 -15.84 -9.80 3.77
N PHE A 446 -14.56 -9.54 3.56
CA PHE A 446 -14.12 -8.23 3.12
C PHE A 446 -14.44 -8.01 1.64
N THR A 447 -15.00 -6.84 1.35
CA THR A 447 -15.28 -6.39 -0.02
C THR A 447 -14.26 -5.36 -0.49
N GLY A 448 -13.40 -4.88 0.40
CA GLY A 448 -12.28 -4.00 0.11
C GLY A 448 -10.96 -4.74 0.20
N GLY A 449 -9.94 -4.04 0.67
CA GLY A 449 -8.60 -4.59 0.81
C GLY A 449 -8.52 -5.61 1.94
N THR A 450 -7.93 -6.77 1.64
CA THR A 450 -7.45 -7.72 2.66
C THR A 450 -6.19 -8.44 2.19
N VAL A 451 -5.42 -8.98 3.13
CA VAL A 451 -4.22 -9.79 2.92
C VAL A 451 -4.00 -10.70 4.13
N VAL A 452 -3.60 -11.96 3.90
CA VAL A 452 -3.08 -12.86 4.94
C VAL A 452 -1.57 -13.00 4.80
N HIS A 453 -0.82 -12.74 5.87
CA HIS A 453 0.62 -12.93 5.90
C HIS A 453 0.93 -14.29 6.55
N LEU A 454 1.62 -15.16 5.81
CA LEU A 454 2.08 -16.46 6.27
C LEU A 454 3.55 -16.33 6.63
N PHE A 455 3.83 -16.03 7.90
CA PHE A 455 5.19 -15.87 8.39
C PHE A 455 5.88 -17.23 8.46
N VAL A 456 7.07 -17.34 7.87
CA VAL A 456 7.92 -18.53 7.93
C VAL A 456 9.29 -18.18 8.53
N GLY A 457 9.91 -19.14 9.20
CA GLY A 457 11.09 -18.88 10.03
C GLY A 457 12.33 -18.39 9.28
N GLU A 458 12.59 -18.93 8.09
CA GLU A 458 13.69 -18.53 7.20
C GLU A 458 13.32 -18.78 5.74
N GLU A 459 14.25 -18.55 4.81
CA GLU A 459 14.00 -18.82 3.40
C GLU A 459 13.65 -20.29 3.16
N ILE A 460 12.77 -20.54 2.19
CA ILE A 460 12.49 -21.91 1.73
C ILE A 460 13.61 -22.28 0.74
N THR A 461 14.35 -23.35 1.02
CA THR A 461 15.56 -23.68 0.25
C THR A 461 15.25 -24.21 -1.15
N ASP A 462 14.13 -24.91 -1.32
CA ASP A 462 13.68 -25.45 -2.61
C ASP A 462 12.50 -24.64 -3.15
N ARG A 463 12.70 -24.00 -4.31
CA ARG A 463 11.65 -23.26 -5.01
C ARG A 463 10.43 -24.11 -5.38
N ASN A 464 10.60 -25.42 -5.60
CA ASN A 464 9.49 -26.31 -5.90
C ASN A 464 8.56 -26.45 -4.69
N ILE A 465 9.08 -26.43 -3.47
CA ILE A 465 8.26 -26.45 -2.25
C ILE A 465 7.40 -25.20 -2.17
N VAL A 466 7.96 -24.03 -2.50
CA VAL A 466 7.19 -22.77 -2.55
C VAL A 466 6.07 -22.82 -3.58
N LYS A 467 6.39 -23.33 -4.78
CA LYS A 467 5.42 -23.53 -5.85
C LYS A 467 4.26 -24.42 -5.41
N GLU A 468 4.56 -25.60 -4.87
CA GLU A 468 3.55 -26.55 -4.39
C GLU A 468 2.75 -26.01 -3.20
N LEU A 469 3.37 -25.23 -2.30
CA LEU A 469 2.68 -24.57 -1.20
C LEU A 469 1.65 -23.56 -1.72
N ILE A 470 2.04 -22.66 -2.64
CA ILE A 470 1.14 -21.67 -3.24
C ILE A 470 -0.01 -22.36 -3.96
N LYS A 471 0.29 -23.41 -4.74
CA LYS A 471 -0.70 -24.24 -5.41
C LYS A 471 -1.70 -24.84 -4.42
N THR A 472 -1.20 -25.47 -3.36
CA THR A 472 -2.03 -26.04 -2.30
C THR A 472 -2.93 -24.98 -1.66
N ILE A 473 -2.41 -23.76 -1.42
CA ILE A 473 -3.20 -22.68 -0.83
C ILE A 473 -4.34 -22.28 -1.76
N VAL A 474 -4.06 -21.98 -3.04
CA VAL A 474 -5.10 -21.50 -3.96
C VAL A 474 -6.13 -22.57 -4.30
N GLU A 475 -5.76 -23.85 -4.27
CA GLU A 475 -6.65 -25.00 -4.54
C GLU A 475 -7.57 -25.34 -3.36
N ASN A 476 -7.19 -25.02 -2.12
CA ASN A 476 -7.93 -25.41 -0.92
C ASN A 476 -8.62 -24.23 -0.18
N PHE A 477 -8.17 -22.99 -0.41
CA PHE A 477 -8.70 -21.82 0.29
C PHE A 477 -9.27 -20.78 -0.69
N ARG A 478 -10.25 -20.00 -0.22
CA ARG A 478 -10.99 -18.98 -0.98
C ARG A 478 -10.51 -17.57 -0.69
N LEU A 479 -9.71 -17.37 0.36
CA LEU A 479 -9.16 -16.07 0.73
C LEU A 479 -8.50 -15.40 -0.49
N PRO A 480 -8.76 -14.10 -0.70
CA PRO A 480 -8.45 -13.46 -1.98
C PRO A 480 -6.96 -13.17 -2.15
N TYR A 481 -6.21 -13.00 -1.05
CA TYR A 481 -4.90 -12.38 -1.12
C TYR A 481 -4.01 -12.85 0.03
N PHE A 482 -2.81 -13.31 -0.28
CA PHE A 482 -1.85 -13.78 0.71
C PHE A 482 -0.41 -13.53 0.30
N SER A 483 0.50 -13.71 1.26
CA SER A 483 1.95 -13.64 1.05
C SER A 483 2.64 -14.70 1.90
N ILE A 484 3.78 -15.18 1.43
CA ILE A 484 4.71 -15.98 2.22
C ILE A 484 5.77 -15.02 2.73
N THR A 485 6.07 -14.97 4.02
CA THR A 485 6.95 -13.97 4.60
C THR A 485 8.07 -14.64 5.40
N PRO A 486 9.20 -15.00 4.75
CA PRO A 486 10.35 -15.55 5.44
C PRO A 486 11.05 -14.48 6.27
N THR A 487 11.59 -14.88 7.42
CA THR A 487 12.44 -14.00 8.20
C THR A 487 13.87 -14.03 7.65
N PHE A 488 14.46 -12.86 7.49
CA PHE A 488 15.86 -12.71 7.11
C PHE A 488 16.46 -11.50 7.82
N SER A 489 17.78 -11.49 7.91
CA SER A 489 18.56 -10.41 8.52
C SER A 489 19.49 -9.81 7.48
N VAL A 490 19.90 -8.55 7.67
CA VAL A 490 20.80 -7.86 6.73
C VAL A 490 22.04 -7.37 7.47
N CYS A 491 23.19 -7.92 7.09
CA CYS A 491 24.49 -7.45 7.54
C CYS A 491 25.00 -6.34 6.61
N PRO A 492 25.54 -5.21 7.12
CA PRO A 492 26.14 -4.16 6.29
C PRO A 492 27.32 -4.61 5.43
N VAL A 493 27.96 -5.74 5.79
CA VAL A 493 29.12 -6.33 5.09
C VAL A 493 28.69 -7.54 4.26
N HIS A 494 28.05 -8.53 4.89
CA HIS A 494 27.69 -9.81 4.25
C HIS A 494 26.37 -9.78 3.49
N GLY A 495 25.58 -8.71 3.60
CA GLY A 495 24.28 -8.60 2.94
C GLY A 495 23.22 -9.50 3.56
N TYR A 496 22.45 -10.19 2.71
CA TYR A 496 21.35 -11.06 3.09
C TYR A 496 21.80 -12.25 3.95
N LEU A 497 21.10 -12.51 5.05
CA LEU A 497 21.28 -13.65 5.94
C LEU A 497 19.94 -14.37 6.12
N PRO A 498 19.82 -15.67 5.83
CA PRO A 498 18.59 -16.41 6.05
C PRO A 498 18.30 -16.53 7.56
N GLY A 499 17.04 -16.26 7.95
CA GLY A 499 16.60 -16.34 9.33
C GLY A 499 16.86 -15.09 10.18
N LYS A 500 16.43 -15.17 11.44
CA LYS A 500 16.63 -14.11 12.43
C LYS A 500 18.02 -14.22 13.08
N HIS A 501 18.82 -13.17 12.94
CA HIS A 501 20.13 -13.03 13.55
C HIS A 501 20.21 -11.69 14.28
N ASP A 502 20.29 -11.73 15.61
CA ASP A 502 20.53 -10.51 16.41
C ASP A 502 21.96 -9.97 16.20
N PHE A 503 22.90 -10.86 15.85
CA PHE A 503 24.29 -10.55 15.49
C PHE A 503 24.69 -11.33 14.24
N CYS A 504 25.55 -10.76 13.39
CA CYS A 504 25.98 -11.45 12.18
C CYS A 504 26.73 -12.76 12.51
N PRO A 505 26.35 -13.91 11.93
CA PRO A 505 26.97 -15.20 12.21
C PRO A 505 28.29 -15.43 11.44
N TYR A 506 28.82 -14.40 10.78
CA TYR A 506 30.03 -14.47 9.96
C TYR A 506 31.14 -13.56 10.54
N PRO A 507 32.43 -13.89 10.31
CA PRO A 507 33.54 -13.10 10.83
C PRO A 507 33.65 -11.73 10.16
N HIS A 508 34.06 -10.71 10.93
CA HIS A 508 34.30 -9.35 10.45
C HIS A 508 35.76 -8.95 10.61
N THR A 509 36.23 -8.04 9.75
CA THR A 509 37.51 -7.35 9.97
C THR A 509 37.39 -6.29 11.06
N GLU A 510 38.50 -5.88 11.69
CA GLU A 510 38.45 -4.81 12.69
C GLU A 510 37.94 -3.49 12.09
N GLU A 511 38.33 -3.16 10.86
CA GLU A 511 37.85 -1.97 10.15
C GLU A 511 36.33 -2.00 9.92
N GLU A 512 35.77 -3.18 9.62
CA GLU A 512 34.32 -3.36 9.46
C GLU A 512 33.58 -3.17 10.79
N LEU A 513 34.11 -3.72 11.87
CA LEU A 513 33.54 -3.56 13.21
C LEU A 513 33.60 -2.11 13.68
N GLU A 514 34.69 -1.39 13.40
CA GLU A 514 34.81 0.04 13.73
C GLU A 514 33.85 0.90 12.91
N LYS A 515 33.57 0.51 11.66
CA LYS A 515 32.70 1.27 10.75
C LYS A 515 31.21 1.00 10.95
N PHE A 516 30.83 -0.26 11.18
CA PHE A 516 29.42 -0.69 11.19
C PHE A 516 28.97 -1.31 12.50
N GLY A 517 29.89 -1.61 13.41
CA GLY A 517 29.58 -2.17 14.72
C GLY A 517 28.84 -1.20 15.62
N ILE A 518 28.19 -1.77 16.64
CA ILE A 518 27.52 -1.03 17.71
C ILE A 518 28.07 -1.52 19.06
N GLU A 519 28.35 -0.58 19.96
CA GLU A 519 28.82 -0.90 21.31
C GLU A 519 27.64 -1.42 22.15
N LEU A 520 27.78 -2.62 22.72
CA LEU A 520 26.74 -3.28 23.51
C LEU A 520 27.37 -4.03 24.68
N GLU A 521 26.71 -3.96 25.83
CA GLU A 521 27.02 -4.84 26.96
C GLU A 521 26.28 -6.18 26.78
N LEU A 522 27.03 -7.27 26.65
CA LEU A 522 26.48 -8.61 26.46
C LEU A 522 26.99 -9.58 27.53
N PRO A 523 26.13 -10.49 28.02
CA PRO A 523 26.58 -11.61 28.85
C PRO A 523 27.68 -12.42 28.15
N ALA A 524 28.71 -12.82 28.89
CA ALA A 524 29.81 -13.63 28.36
C ALA A 524 29.34 -14.93 27.69
N THR A 525 28.21 -15.48 28.13
CA THR A 525 27.56 -16.67 27.56
C THR A 525 27.02 -16.47 26.15
N LEU A 526 26.64 -15.24 25.76
CA LEU A 526 26.28 -14.91 24.39
C LEU A 526 27.51 -14.74 23.51
N LEU A 527 28.58 -14.12 24.04
CA LEU A 527 29.84 -13.94 23.30
C LEU A 527 30.49 -15.27 22.90
N THR A 528 30.36 -16.32 23.73
CA THR A 528 30.86 -17.67 23.41
C THR A 528 30.10 -18.36 22.28
N LYS A 529 28.87 -17.92 21.96
CA LYS A 529 28.07 -18.45 20.86
C LYS A 529 28.36 -17.77 19.52
N LEU A 530 29.01 -16.61 19.55
CA LEU A 530 29.37 -15.87 18.35
C LEU A 530 30.68 -16.41 17.74
N PRO A 531 30.82 -16.40 16.41
CA PRO A 531 32.06 -16.80 15.74
C PRO A 531 33.26 -15.98 16.23
N LYS A 532 34.46 -16.58 16.21
CA LYS A 532 35.71 -15.82 16.39
C LYS A 532 35.76 -14.70 15.33
N LYS A 533 36.08 -13.48 15.76
CA LYS A 533 36.07 -12.24 14.94
C LYS A 533 34.70 -11.68 14.55
N ALA A 534 33.59 -12.19 15.10
CA ALA A 534 32.29 -11.52 14.94
C ALA A 534 32.15 -10.28 15.85
N TYR A 535 33.04 -10.11 16.83
CA TYR A 535 33.04 -9.00 17.78
C TYR A 535 34.49 -8.64 18.21
N LYS A 536 34.66 -7.43 18.73
CA LYS A 536 35.87 -6.92 19.38
C LYS A 536 35.49 -6.54 20.81
N ILE A 537 36.25 -7.01 21.79
CA ILE A 537 36.07 -6.59 23.19
C ILE A 537 36.78 -5.24 23.33
N LEU A 538 36.04 -4.24 23.78
CA LEU A 538 36.53 -2.88 24.03
C LEU A 538 37.19 -2.74 25.40
#